data_AF-A0A2H6EGD8-F1
#
_entry.id   AF-A0A2H6EGD8-F1
#
_cell.length_a   1.000
_cell.length_b   1.000
_cell.length_c   1.000
_cell.angle_alpha   90.00
_cell.angle_beta   90.00
_cell.angle_gamma   90.00
#
_symmetry.space_group_name_H-M   'P 1'
#
loop_
_entity.id
_entity.type
_entity.pdbx_description
1 polymer ?
#
loop_
_entity_poly.entity_id
_entity_poly.type
_entity_poly.pdbx_seq_one_letter_code
_entity_poly.pdbx_strand_id
1 'polypeptide(L)'
;MKIKKVTYRGGMIEKLSDKIKLDEIVLLGDEIPQNILDVIDETKIIEIGGVYGDDKVGVPILYDLLTIEFDNTIITIEAFNITIFLIKTNDAYIKRVFKVLAQFQRLMRKKT
;
A
#
# COMPACT_ATOMS: atom_id res chain seq x y z
N MET A 1 0.68 1.93 -20.11
CA MET A 1 1.59 1.19 -19.21
C MET A 1 0.88 -0.07 -18.78
N LYS A 2 1.44 -1.27 -19.00
CA LYS A 2 0.87 -2.50 -18.46
C LYS A 2 1.50 -2.77 -17.09
N ILE A 3 0.68 -3.26 -16.15
CA ILE A 3 1.15 -3.75 -14.86
C ILE A 3 1.59 -5.21 -15.05
N LYS A 4 2.81 -5.52 -14.63
CA LYS A 4 3.36 -6.89 -14.67
C LYS A 4 3.08 -7.63 -13.38
N LYS A 5 3.24 -6.94 -12.25
CA LYS A 5 3.15 -7.55 -10.93
C LYS A 5 2.78 -6.50 -9.89
N VAL A 6 1.97 -6.92 -8.93
CA VAL A 6 1.70 -6.16 -7.71
C VAL A 6 2.05 -7.04 -6.52
N THR A 7 2.87 -6.50 -5.64
CA THR A 7 3.21 -7.10 -4.36
C THR A 7 2.69 -6.20 -3.26
N TYR A 8 1.94 -6.76 -2.31
CA TYR A 8 1.47 -6.03 -1.17
C TYR A 8 1.69 -6.82 0.11
N ARG A 9 2.20 -6.15 1.14
CA ARG A 9 2.41 -6.68 2.48
C ARG A 9 1.91 -5.64 3.48
N GLY A 10 1.07 -6.04 4.42
CA GLY A 10 0.57 -5.10 5.41
C GLY A 10 -0.09 -5.76 6.61
N GLY A 11 -0.06 -5.06 7.74
CA GLY A 11 -0.58 -5.54 9.01
C GLY A 11 -0.03 -4.77 10.21
N MET A 12 -0.39 -5.22 11.40
CA MET A 12 0.12 -4.64 12.66
C MET A 12 1.45 -5.31 13.04
N ILE A 13 2.45 -4.51 13.39
CA ILE A 13 3.78 -4.97 13.84
C ILE A 13 4.18 -4.29 15.16
N GLU A 14 4.85 -5.03 16.05
CA GLU A 14 5.37 -4.47 17.31
C GLU A 14 6.69 -3.73 17.09
N LYS A 15 7.51 -4.22 16.15
CA LYS A 15 8.82 -3.66 15.79
C LYS A 15 9.00 -3.68 14.28
N LEU A 16 9.82 -2.77 13.76
CA LEU A 16 10.17 -2.74 12.33
C LEU A 16 10.77 -4.05 11.82
N SER A 17 11.45 -4.81 12.67
CA SER A 17 11.97 -6.14 12.31
C SER A 17 10.88 -7.16 12.03
N ASP A 18 9.65 -6.96 12.52
CA ASP A 18 8.54 -7.89 12.34
C ASP A 18 7.89 -7.75 10.96
N LYS A 19 8.27 -6.75 10.14
CA LYS A 19 7.83 -6.61 8.74
C LYS A 19 8.03 -7.88 7.91
N ILE A 20 9.05 -8.67 8.22
CA ILE A 20 9.35 -9.92 7.51
C ILE A 20 8.36 -11.05 7.82
N LYS A 21 7.60 -10.92 8.91
CA LYS A 21 6.64 -11.93 9.37
C LYS A 21 5.24 -11.71 8.80
N LEU A 22 4.99 -10.57 8.17
CA LEU A 22 3.70 -10.26 7.57
C LEU A 22 3.51 -11.06 6.27
N ASP A 23 2.30 -11.57 6.10
CA ASP A 23 1.89 -12.21 4.86
C ASP A 23 1.98 -11.23 3.68
N GLU A 24 2.37 -11.79 2.54
CA GLU A 24 2.52 -11.05 1.29
C GLU A 24 1.55 -11.60 0.24
N ILE A 25 0.81 -10.70 -0.39
CA ILE A 25 0.07 -10.98 -1.61
C ILE A 25 0.92 -10.61 -2.80
N VAL A 26 1.02 -11.55 -3.73
CA VAL A 26 1.53 -11.31 -5.07
C VAL A 26 0.40 -11.55 -6.07
N LEU A 27 0.22 -10.63 -7.00
CA LEU A 27 -0.67 -10.75 -8.15
C LEU A 27 0.12 -10.46 -9.42
N LEU A 28 0.00 -11.34 -10.41
CA LEU A 28 0.58 -11.11 -11.73
C LEU A 28 -0.42 -10.36 -12.61
N GLY A 29 0.06 -9.66 -13.63
CA GLY A 29 -0.71 -8.69 -14.42
C GLY A 29 -2.15 -9.10 -14.76
N ASP A 30 -2.36 -10.32 -15.23
CA ASP A 30 -3.68 -10.81 -15.66
C ASP A 30 -4.55 -11.34 -14.49
N GLU A 31 -3.97 -11.50 -13.29
CA GLU A 31 -4.63 -11.90 -12.04
C GLU A 31 -5.09 -10.68 -11.21
N ILE A 32 -4.72 -9.46 -11.62
CA ILE A 32 -5.04 -8.25 -10.87
C ILE A 32 -6.54 -7.95 -11.01
N PRO A 33 -7.29 -7.89 -9.88
CA PRO A 33 -8.72 -7.60 -9.93
C PRO A 33 -9.00 -6.21 -10.51
N GLN A 34 -10.10 -6.06 -11.25
CA GLN A 34 -10.49 -4.79 -11.89
C GLN A 34 -10.55 -3.63 -10.88
N ASN A 35 -11.09 -3.85 -9.68
CA ASN A 35 -11.18 -2.81 -8.65
C ASN A 35 -9.82 -2.28 -8.18
N ILE A 36 -8.75 -3.07 -8.34
CA ILE A 36 -7.37 -2.63 -8.06
C ILE A 36 -6.83 -1.81 -9.23
N LEU A 37 -7.09 -2.23 -10.47
CA LEU A 37 -6.73 -1.48 -11.67
C LEU A 37 -7.39 -0.09 -11.66
N ASP A 38 -8.68 -0.04 -11.34
CA ASP A 38 -9.43 1.22 -11.25
C ASP A 38 -8.82 2.16 -10.22
N VAL A 39 -8.46 1.65 -9.03
CA VAL A 39 -7.85 2.50 -7.99
C VAL A 39 -6.47 3.00 -8.39
N ILE A 40 -5.69 2.19 -9.13
CA ILE A 40 -4.36 2.56 -9.61
C ILE A 40 -4.45 3.72 -10.62
N ASP A 41 -5.42 3.65 -11.53
CA ASP A 41 -5.66 4.70 -12.52
C ASP A 41 -6.17 5.99 -11.86
N GLU A 42 -7.23 5.89 -11.04
CA GLU A 42 -7.85 7.04 -10.36
C GLU A 42 -6.89 7.80 -9.45
N THR A 43 -5.93 7.12 -8.82
CA THR A 43 -5.02 7.73 -7.85
C THR A 43 -3.74 8.28 -8.48
N LYS A 44 -3.55 8.06 -9.79
CA LYS A 44 -2.31 8.37 -10.51
C LYS A 44 -1.10 7.82 -9.77
N ILE A 45 -1.08 6.50 -9.56
CA ILE A 45 -0.14 5.81 -8.66
C ILE A 45 1.33 6.21 -8.87
N ILE A 46 1.73 6.51 -10.10
CA ILE A 46 3.08 6.91 -10.50
C ILE A 46 3.55 8.17 -9.76
N GLU A 47 2.62 9.09 -9.46
CA GLU A 47 2.91 10.36 -8.77
C GLU A 47 3.01 10.21 -7.25
N ILE A 48 2.64 9.05 -6.70
CA ILE A 48 2.47 8.83 -5.26
C ILE A 48 3.35 7.74 -4.66
N GLY A 49 4.43 7.37 -5.36
CA GLY A 49 5.50 6.54 -4.77
C GLY A 49 6.24 7.30 -3.68
N GLY A 50 6.58 6.62 -2.58
CA GLY A 50 7.30 7.24 -1.48
C GLY A 50 7.12 6.52 -0.14
N VAL A 51 7.61 7.18 0.92
CA VAL A 51 7.47 6.75 2.31
C VAL A 51 6.53 7.71 3.02
N TYR A 52 5.54 7.18 3.74
CA TYR A 52 4.47 7.96 4.36
C TYR A 52 4.24 7.61 5.83
N GLY A 53 3.81 8.62 6.58
CA GLY A 53 3.49 8.46 8.00
C GLY A 53 4.72 8.39 8.90
N ASP A 54 4.55 7.80 10.08
CA ASP A 54 5.56 7.80 11.14
C ASP A 54 5.52 6.48 11.93
N ASP A 55 6.64 5.78 11.95
CA ASP A 55 6.82 4.50 12.65
C ASP A 55 6.98 4.66 14.17
N LYS A 56 7.14 5.90 14.66
CA LYS A 56 7.23 6.23 16.09
C LYS A 56 5.88 6.59 16.69
N VAL A 57 4.80 6.64 15.89
CA VAL A 57 3.48 7.10 16.33
C VAL A 57 2.47 5.95 16.36
N GLY A 58 2.12 5.48 17.55
CA GLY A 58 1.15 4.40 17.74
C GLY A 58 1.81 3.05 17.93
N VAL A 59 1.25 2.25 18.84
CA VAL A 59 1.70 0.89 19.16
C VAL A 59 0.47 -0.01 19.30
N PRO A 60 0.37 -1.13 18.55
CA PRO A 60 1.30 -1.59 17.52
C PRO A 60 1.33 -0.67 16.29
N ILE A 61 2.40 -0.77 15.49
CA ILE A 61 2.60 0.00 14.26
C ILE A 61 1.76 -0.62 13.14
N LEU A 62 0.87 0.16 12.52
CA LEU A 62 0.25 -0.24 11.27
C LEU A 62 1.25 -0.07 10.13
N TYR A 63 1.61 -1.15 9.45
CA TYR A 63 2.55 -1.15 8.34
C TYR A 63 1.89 -1.53 7.03
N ASP A 64 2.27 -0.85 5.96
CA ASP A 64 1.88 -1.16 4.59
C ASP A 64 3.09 -1.01 3.66
N LEU A 65 3.30 -2.00 2.80
CA LEU A 65 4.26 -1.94 1.70
C LEU A 65 3.56 -2.42 0.43
N LEU A 66 3.47 -1.53 -0.56
CA LEU A 66 2.93 -1.81 -1.88
C LEU A 66 4.02 -1.56 -2.92
N THR A 67 4.29 -2.56 -3.75
CA THR A 67 5.19 -2.45 -4.89
C THR A 67 4.42 -2.81 -6.15
N ILE A 68 4.42 -1.92 -7.14
CA ILE A 68 3.79 -2.14 -8.44
C ILE A 68 4.87 -2.07 -9.51
N GLU A 69 5.08 -3.19 -10.17
CA GLU A 69 6.00 -3.31 -11.30
C GLU A 69 5.23 -3.10 -12.60
N PHE A 70 5.62 -2.06 -13.33
CA PHE A 70 5.18 -1.80 -14.69
C PHE A 70 6.21 -2.28 -15.70
N ASP A 71 5.89 -2.23 -16.99
CA ASP A 71 6.84 -2.60 -18.04
C ASP A 71 8.19 -1.87 -17.95
N ASN A 72 8.17 -0.59 -17.56
CA ASN A 72 9.31 0.33 -17.66
C ASN A 72 9.72 0.97 -16.32
N THR A 73 8.98 0.72 -15.23
CA THR A 73 9.25 1.36 -13.93
C THR A 73 8.68 0.54 -12.79
N ILE A 74 9.15 0.80 -11.58
CA ILE A 74 8.66 0.21 -10.34
C ILE A 74 8.28 1.34 -9.40
N ILE A 75 7.07 1.28 -8.86
CA ILE A 75 6.57 2.25 -7.89
C ILE A 75 6.41 1.54 -6.56
N THR A 76 6.97 2.12 -5.50
CA THR A 76 6.88 1.61 -4.13
C THR A 76 6.22 2.63 -3.23
N ILE A 77 5.26 2.18 -2.43
CA ILE A 77 4.65 2.94 -1.35
C ILE A 77 4.93 2.17 -0.06
N GLU A 78 5.69 2.77 0.84
CA GLU A 78 5.87 2.27 2.21
C GLU A 78 5.15 3.23 3.16
N ALA A 79 4.31 2.72 4.06
CA ALA A 79 3.56 3.57 4.97
C ALA A 79 3.52 3.00 6.40
N PHE A 80 3.53 3.93 7.35
CA PHE A 80 3.46 3.66 8.79
C PHE A 80 2.33 4.47 9.39
N ASN A 81 1.38 3.82 10.07
CA ASN A 81 0.30 4.48 10.78
C ASN A 81 -0.45 5.49 9.89
N ILE A 82 -0.66 5.14 8.62
CA ILE A 82 -1.15 6.05 7.59
C ILE A 82 -2.51 6.67 7.94
N THR A 83 -3.37 5.95 8.65
CA THR A 83 -4.66 6.47 9.13
C THR A 83 -4.48 7.61 10.14
N ILE A 84 -3.53 7.50 11.08
CA ILE A 84 -3.22 8.56 12.05
C ILE A 84 -2.65 9.77 11.30
N PHE A 85 -1.74 9.52 10.36
CA PHE A 85 -1.13 10.57 9.54
C PHE A 85 -2.16 11.33 8.70
N LEU A 86 -3.11 10.60 8.09
CA LEU A 86 -4.22 11.18 7.33
C LEU A 86 -5.10 12.06 8.21
N ILE A 87 -5.52 11.59 9.39
CA ILE A 87 -6.38 12.36 10.31
C ILE A 87 -5.67 13.66 10.75
N LYS A 88 -4.37 13.57 11.06
CA LYS A 88 -3.58 14.72 11.53
C LYS A 88 -3.38 15.79 10.46
N THR A 89 -3.14 15.37 9.22
CA THR A 89 -2.78 16.29 8.12
C THR A 89 -3.99 16.74 7.30
N ASN A 90 -5.01 15.89 7.19
CA ASN A 90 -6.15 16.03 6.27
C ASN A 90 -5.73 16.31 4.81
N ASP A 91 -4.51 15.93 4.45
CA ASP A 91 -3.88 16.29 3.19
C ASP A 91 -4.46 15.49 2.01
N ALA A 92 -4.72 16.17 0.89
CA ALA A 92 -5.34 15.56 -0.29
C ALA A 92 -4.44 14.51 -0.96
N TYR A 93 -3.12 14.69 -0.90
CA TYR A 93 -2.15 13.74 -1.41
C TYR A 93 -2.14 12.48 -0.54
N ILE A 94 -2.17 12.62 0.79
CA ILE A 94 -2.25 11.48 1.74
C ILE A 94 -3.57 10.73 1.61
N LYS A 95 -4.68 11.41 1.30
CA LYS A 95 -5.96 10.75 0.99
C LYS A 95 -5.84 9.80 -0.20
N ARG A 96 -5.06 10.15 -1.24
CA ARG A 96 -4.83 9.27 -2.40
C ARG A 96 -4.04 8.04 -1.99
N VAL A 97 -2.93 8.20 -1.27
CA VAL A 97 -2.13 7.09 -0.73
C VAL A 97 -2.99 6.16 0.11
N PHE A 98 -3.77 6.72 1.05
CA PHE A 98 -4.67 5.95 1.89
C PHE A 98 -5.72 5.17 1.08
N LYS A 99 -6.33 5.79 0.06
CA LYS A 99 -7.34 5.13 -0.79
C LYS A 99 -6.77 3.89 -1.49
N VAL A 100 -5.53 3.97 -1.99
CA VAL A 100 -4.85 2.82 -2.61
C VAL A 100 -4.64 1.72 -1.58
N LEU A 101 -3.95 2.03 -0.47
CA LEU A 101 -3.62 1.04 0.56
C LEU A 101 -4.86 0.36 1.14
N ALA A 102 -5.95 1.11 1.35
CA ALA A 102 -7.21 0.56 1.84
C ALA A 102 -7.83 -0.51 0.91
N GLN A 103 -7.63 -0.42 -0.41
CA GLN A 103 -8.10 -1.47 -1.33
C GLN A 103 -7.26 -2.74 -1.21
N PHE A 104 -5.93 -2.60 -1.06
CA PHE A 104 -5.04 -3.76 -0.88
C PHE A 104 -5.24 -4.42 0.49
N GLN A 105 -5.47 -3.65 1.55
CA GLN A 105 -5.87 -4.19 2.86
C GLN A 105 -7.15 -5.01 2.78
N ARG A 106 -8.15 -4.54 2.02
CA ARG A 106 -9.40 -5.28 1.79
C ARG A 106 -9.16 -6.57 1.01
N LEU A 107 -8.22 -6.56 0.06
CA LEU A 107 -7.83 -7.75 -0.69
C LEU A 107 -7.17 -8.80 0.22
N MET A 108 -6.26 -8.39 1.11
CA MET A 108 -5.66 -9.28 2.13
C MET A 108 -6.72 -9.99 2.96
N ARG A 109 -7.67 -9.23 3.52
CA ARG A 109 -8.72 -9.76 4.39
C ARG A 109 -9.68 -10.75 3.73
N LYS A 110 -9.74 -10.78 2.39
CA LYS A 110 -10.56 -11.76 1.65
C LYS A 110 -9.84 -13.08 1.40
N LYS A 111 -8.51 -13.12 1.53
CA LYS A 111 -7.69 -14.31 1.29
C LYS A 111 -7.36 -15.07 2.58
N THR A 112 -7.54 -14.45 3.76
CA THR A 112 -7.41 -15.08 5.09
C THR A 112 -8.74 -15.67 5.53
#